data_AF-A0A942EHC8-F1
#
_entry.id   AF-A0A942EHC8-F1
#
_cell.length_a   1.000
_cell.length_b   1.000
_cell.length_c   1.000
_cell.angle_alpha   90.00
_cell.angle_beta   90.00
_cell.angle_gamma   90.00
#
_symmetry.space_group_name_H-M   'P 1'
#
loop_
_entity.id
_entity.type
_entity.pdbx_description
1 polymer ?
#
loop_
_entity_poly.entity_id
_entity_poly.type
_entity_poly.pdbx_seq_one_letter_code
_entity_poly.pdbx_strand_id
1 'polypeptide(L)'
;MANTKSAIKRIKISAKRNLRNRMVKSSVRTAVRKFNDLTTVESLRAAISTLDKAVRKGVLHRNTASRKKSRLTLKLNKLTAAE
;
A
#
# COMPACT_ATOMS: atom_id res chain seq x y z
N MET A 1 10.69 11.89 27.89
CA MET A 1 10.41 13.29 27.53
C MET A 1 11.50 13.78 26.58
N ALA A 2 11.17 14.58 25.55
CA ALA A 2 12.18 15.15 24.67
C ALA A 2 12.74 16.43 25.30
N ASN A 3 13.98 16.38 25.78
CA ASN A 3 14.55 17.46 26.58
C ASN A 3 15.31 18.52 25.75
N THR A 4 15.45 18.31 24.43
CA THR A 4 16.11 19.25 23.52
C THR A 4 15.13 19.78 22.47
N LYS A 5 15.32 21.04 22.04
CA LYS A 5 14.48 21.69 21.01
C LYS A 5 14.43 20.88 19.70
N SER A 6 15.55 20.28 19.31
CA SER A 6 15.65 19.40 18.15
C SER A 6 14.83 18.13 18.32
N ALA A 7 14.85 17.49 19.49
CA ALA A 7 14.06 16.29 19.77
C ALA A 7 12.54 16.57 19.74
N ILE A 8 12.09 17.68 20.33
CA ILE A 8 10.67 18.09 20.28
C ILE A 8 10.21 18.29 18.83
N LYS A 9 11.05 18.92 17.99
CA LYS A 9 10.78 19.08 16.56
C LYS A 9 10.69 17.72 15.83
N ARG A 10 11.59 16.78 16.13
CA ARG A 10 11.57 15.43 15.52
C ARG A 10 10.30 14.66 15.88
N ILE A 11 9.81 14.77 17.11
CA ILE A 11 8.52 14.17 17.53
C ILE A 11 7.37 14.70 16.68
N LYS A 12 7.25 16.04 16.54
CA LYS A 12 6.18 16.67 15.74
C LYS A 12 6.23 16.23 14.27
N ILE A 13 7.43 16.19 13.67
CA ILE A 13 7.61 15.73 12.28
C ILE A 13 7.26 14.24 12.14
N SER A 14 7.67 13.40 13.09
CA SER A 14 7.38 11.97 13.09
C SER A 14 5.88 11.70 13.15
N ALA A 15 5.14 12.40 14.02
CA ALA A 15 3.69 12.27 14.13
C ALA A 15 2.98 12.58 12.80
N LYS A 16 3.34 13.69 12.14
CA LYS A 16 2.79 14.06 10.82
C LYS A 16 3.10 13.01 9.75
N ARG A 17 4.34 12.52 9.69
CA ARG A 17 4.75 11.47 8.73
C ARG A 17 4.03 10.15 9.01
N ASN A 18 3.86 9.78 10.27
CA ASN A 18 3.16 8.57 10.67
C ASN A 18 1.69 8.60 10.21
N LEU A 19 0.98 9.71 10.45
CA LEU A 19 -0.41 9.87 10.02
C LEU A 19 -0.55 9.71 8.49
N ARG A 20 0.30 10.40 7.71
CA ARG A 20 0.32 10.28 6.24
C ARG A 20 0.57 8.83 5.79
N ASN A 21 1.56 8.18 6.39
CA ASN A 21 1.92 6.80 6.05
C ASN A 21 0.82 5.81 6.44
N ARG A 22 0.12 6.05 7.56
CA ARG A 22 -1.03 5.25 8.01
C ARG A 22 -2.17 5.31 7.00
N MET A 23 -2.53 6.51 6.53
CA MET A 23 -3.57 6.70 5.52
C MET A 23 -3.23 6.00 4.19
N VAL A 24 -1.99 6.12 3.72
CA VAL A 24 -1.57 5.44 2.49
C VAL A 24 -1.60 3.92 2.66
N LYS A 25 -1.14 3.40 3.81
CA LYS A 25 -1.20 1.97 4.12
C LYS A 25 -2.64 1.46 4.23
N SER A 26 -3.57 2.23 4.80
CA SER A 26 -4.98 1.84 4.84
C SER A 26 -5.59 1.80 3.45
N SER A 27 -5.34 2.79 2.59
CA SER A 27 -5.83 2.77 1.20
C SER A 27 -5.34 1.54 0.43
N VAL A 28 -4.07 1.16 0.58
CA VAL A 28 -3.53 -0.05 -0.06
C VAL A 28 -4.22 -1.31 0.48
N ARG A 29 -4.45 -1.41 1.80
CA ARG A 29 -5.18 -2.55 2.38
C ARG A 29 -6.60 -2.65 1.85
N THR A 30 -7.30 -1.52 1.75
CA THR A 30 -8.65 -1.46 1.19
C THR A 30 -8.67 -1.87 -0.29
N ALA A 31 -7.72 -1.40 -1.09
CA ALA A 31 -7.64 -1.77 -2.51
C ALA A 31 -7.40 -3.28 -2.71
N VAL A 32 -6.52 -3.87 -1.88
CA VAL A 32 -6.30 -5.33 -1.89
C VAL A 32 -7.55 -6.10 -1.45
N ARG A 33 -8.29 -5.60 -0.44
CA ARG A 33 -9.56 -6.21 -0.02
C ARG A 33 -10.58 -6.18 -1.14
N LYS A 34 -10.79 -5.01 -1.76
CA LYS A 34 -11.70 -4.86 -2.91
C LYS A 34 -11.37 -5.82 -4.06
N PHE A 35 -10.08 -6.03 -4.36
CA PHE A 35 -9.67 -7.03 -5.34
C PHE A 35 -10.07 -8.45 -4.93
N ASN A 36 -9.94 -8.81 -3.65
CA ASN A 36 -10.33 -10.15 -3.20
C ASN A 36 -11.85 -10.39 -3.25
N ASP A 37 -12.66 -9.34 -3.10
CA ASP A 37 -14.11 -9.45 -3.11
C ASP A 37 -14.65 -9.57 -4.55
N LEU A 38 -14.12 -8.78 -5.50
CA LEU A 38 -14.59 -8.75 -6.90
C LEU A 38 -13.80 -9.68 -7.83
N THR A 39 -12.51 -9.83 -7.59
CA THR A 39 -11.53 -10.58 -8.39
C THR A 39 -11.63 -10.39 -9.92
N THR A 40 -11.87 -9.15 -10.36
CA THR A 40 -11.90 -8.78 -11.79
C THR A 40 -10.59 -8.13 -12.26
N VAL A 41 -10.37 -8.10 -13.58
CA VAL A 41 -9.23 -7.39 -14.21
C VAL A 41 -9.21 -5.91 -13.83
N GLU A 42 -10.37 -5.26 -13.73
CA GLU A 42 -10.47 -3.84 -13.35
C GLU A 42 -10.07 -3.61 -11.90
N SER A 43 -10.53 -4.48 -10.99
CA SER A 43 -10.15 -4.42 -9.58
C SER A 43 -8.64 -4.63 -9.38
N LEU A 44 -8.01 -5.46 -10.22
CA LEU A 44 -6.56 -5.65 -10.26
C LEU A 44 -5.84 -4.38 -10.71
N ARG A 45 -6.28 -3.75 -11.80
CA ARG A 45 -5.70 -2.48 -12.30
C ARG A 45 -5.77 -1.38 -11.25
N ALA A 46 -6.92 -1.27 -10.57
CA ALA A 46 -7.09 -0.32 -9.47
C ALA A 46 -6.12 -0.62 -8.30
N ALA A 47 -6.02 -1.88 -7.88
CA ALA A 47 -5.09 -2.29 -6.82
C ALA A 47 -3.62 -1.99 -7.19
N ILE A 48 -3.19 -2.30 -8.41
CA ILE A 48 -1.85 -2.01 -8.92
C ILE A 48 -1.57 -0.50 -8.89
N SER A 49 -2.50 0.32 -9.39
CA SER A 49 -2.38 1.79 -9.37
C SER A 49 -2.16 2.34 -7.95
N THR A 50 -2.90 1.81 -6.97
CA THR A 50 -2.72 2.25 -5.57
C THR A 50 -1.38 1.83 -4.97
N LEU A 51 -0.88 0.64 -5.31
CA LEU A 51 0.44 0.16 -4.89
C LEU A 51 1.56 1.04 -5.46
N ASP A 52 1.47 1.40 -6.74
CA ASP A 52 2.47 2.26 -7.38
C ASP A 52 2.46 3.68 -6.84
N LYS A 53 1.27 4.24 -6.58
CA LYS A 53 1.14 5.53 -5.89
C LYS A 53 1.76 5.48 -4.49
N ALA A 54 1.66 4.35 -3.79
CA ALA A 54 2.27 4.19 -2.46
C ALA A 54 3.81 4.09 -2.52
N VAL A 55 4.38 3.48 -3.56
CA VAL A 55 5.82 3.47 -3.84
C VAL A 55 6.31 4.86 -4.20
N ARG A 56 5.62 5.57 -5.11
CA ARG A 56 5.96 6.95 -5.50
C ARG A 56 5.94 7.90 -4.30
N LYS A 57 5.03 7.69 -3.35
CA LYS A 57 4.98 8.44 -2.09
C LYS A 57 6.07 8.03 -1.09
N GLY A 58 6.87 7.00 -1.35
CA GLY A 58 7.91 6.50 -0.44
C GLY A 58 7.37 5.78 0.80
N VAL A 59 6.11 5.33 0.78
CA VAL A 59 5.48 4.63 1.92
C VAL A 59 5.72 3.13 1.87
N LEU A 60 5.82 2.57 0.66
CA LEU A 60 6.16 1.16 0.42
C LEU A 60 7.47 1.07 -0.36
N HIS A 61 8.29 0.09 -0.01
CA HIS A 61 9.46 -0.27 -0.80
C HIS A 61 9.03 -0.93 -2.11
N ARG A 62 9.80 -0.70 -3.19
CA ARG A 62 9.55 -1.24 -4.54
C ARG A 62 9.34 -2.77 -4.50
N ASN A 63 10.17 -3.51 -3.77
CA ASN A 63 10.06 -4.97 -3.66
C ASN A 63 8.77 -5.41 -2.95
N THR A 64 8.29 -4.62 -1.98
CA THR A 64 7.02 -4.94 -1.30
C THR A 64 5.84 -4.75 -2.24
N ALA A 65 5.88 -3.72 -3.09
CA ALA A 65 4.88 -3.52 -4.12
C ALA A 65 4.94 -4.64 -5.18
N SER A 66 6.13 -4.97 -5.70
CA SER A 66 6.31 -6.05 -6.69
C SER A 66 5.79 -7.40 -6.19
N ARG A 67 6.11 -7.78 -4.93
CA ARG A 67 5.58 -9.00 -4.32
C ARG A 67 4.06 -9.00 -4.24
N LYS A 68 3.45 -7.87 -3.89
CA LYS A 68 1.98 -7.75 -3.83
C LYS A 68 1.35 -7.84 -5.21
N LYS A 69 1.90 -7.14 -6.21
CA LYS A 69 1.41 -7.23 -7.60
C LYS A 69 1.44 -8.66 -8.12
N SER A 70 2.59 -9.33 -8.00
CA SER A 70 2.78 -10.73 -8.42
C SER A 70 1.77 -11.68 -7.77
N ARG A 71 1.50 -11.54 -6.46
CA ARG A 71 0.51 -12.37 -5.77
C ARG A 71 -0.92 -12.14 -6.27
N LEU A 72 -1.31 -10.89 -6.55
CA LEU A 72 -2.65 -10.58 -7.04
C LEU A 72 -2.85 -11.08 -8.48
N THR A 73 -1.85 -10.89 -9.34
CA THR A 73 -1.88 -11.39 -10.73
C THR A 73 -1.95 -12.91 -10.76
N LEU A 74 -1.14 -13.60 -9.94
CA LEU A 74 -1.18 -15.06 -9.84
C LEU A 74 -2.54 -15.57 -9.35
N LYS A 75 -3.18 -14.85 -8.42
CA LYS A 75 -4.52 -15.23 -7.93
C LYS A 75 -5.57 -15.13 -9.04
N LEU A 76 -5.56 -14.04 -9.82
CA LEU A 76 -6.48 -13.88 -10.95
C LEU A 76 -6.26 -14.97 -12.00
N ASN A 77 -5.01 -15.19 -12.41
CA ASN A 77 -4.67 -16.18 -13.43
C ASN A 77 -5.05 -17.61 -13.01
N LYS A 78 -4.91 -17.94 -11.71
CA LYS A 78 -5.32 -19.25 -11.18
C LYS A 78 -6.84 -19.47 -11.25
N LEU A 79 -7.62 -18.41 -11.05
CA LEU A 79 -9.08 -18.51 -11.15
C LEU A 79 -9.50 -18.67 -12.61
N THR A 80 -8.92 -17.89 -13.52
CA THR A 80 -9.23 -17.97 -14.96
C THR A 80 -8.74 -19.26 -15.62
N ALA A 81 -7.79 -19.98 -15.01
CA ALA A 81 -7.29 -21.26 -15.52
C ALA A 81 -7.98 -22.48 -14.88
N ALA A 82 -8.78 -22.25 -13.84
CA ALA A 82 -9.61 -23.28 -13.21
C ALA A 82 -11.03 -23.33 -13.80
N GLU A 83 -11.44 -22.28 -14.51
CA GLU A 83 -12.53 -22.28 -15.50
C GLU A 83 -12.05 -22.84 -16.83
#